data_AF-A0AAE1B5Q0-F1
#
_entry.id   AF-A0AAE1B5Q0-F1
#
_cell.length_a   1.000
_cell.length_b   1.000
_cell.length_c   1.000
_cell.angle_alpha   90.00
_cell.angle_beta   90.00
_cell.angle_gamma   90.00
#
_symmetry.space_group_name_H-M   'P 1'
#
loop_
_entity.id
_entity.type
_entity.pdbx_description
1 polymer ?
#
loop_
_entity_poly.entity_id
_entity_poly.type
_entity_poly.pdbx_seq_one_letter_code
_entity_poly.pdbx_strand_id
1 'polypeptide(L)'
;MDDLNCGLRYGFICETYAACTNNTFGANCLEKCSPNCGGLNNACDNFNGFCFNGCDDGYLGKRCGAPCTKNTFGANCTEICNTNCGGPQHACNNVNGFCLYGCVEGYHGERCDIKSDKTPFVFNFLAFIIGYTLGLLLLTCIIVALGPKSQSEDKDAENGLEAGEEMDNLFDLPVINNLSEPEYSNTESIYDV
;
A
#
# COMPACT_ATOMS: atom_id res chain seq x y z
N MET A 1 44.20 19.14 -25.47
CA MET A 1 42.85 18.96 -24.91
C MET A 1 43.04 18.20 -23.61
N ASP A 2 42.95 18.95 -22.52
CA ASP A 2 42.65 18.60 -21.13
C ASP A 2 43.47 17.50 -20.43
N ASP A 3 44.57 17.92 -19.79
CA ASP A 3 45.25 17.14 -18.75
C ASP A 3 44.32 16.93 -17.55
N LEU A 4 43.73 15.73 -17.44
CA LEU A 4 42.73 15.33 -16.44
C LEU A 4 43.22 15.38 -14.97
N ASN A 5 44.46 15.80 -14.71
CA ASN A 5 45.09 15.78 -13.38
C ASN A 5 45.36 17.18 -12.81
N CYS A 6 44.88 18.26 -13.44
CA CYS A 6 45.22 19.62 -13.00
C CYS A 6 44.21 20.19 -11.99
N GLY A 7 44.59 20.23 -10.70
CA GLY A 7 43.70 20.68 -9.63
C GLY A 7 43.60 22.21 -9.47
N LEU A 8 44.66 22.96 -9.76
CA LEU A 8 44.68 24.43 -9.75
C LEU A 8 45.62 24.94 -10.84
N ARG A 9 45.23 26.00 -11.58
CA ARG A 9 46.09 26.68 -12.55
C ARG A 9 46.64 27.98 -11.96
N TYR A 10 47.94 28.01 -11.65
CA TYR A 10 48.69 29.25 -11.42
C TYR A 10 49.65 29.47 -12.60
N GLY A 11 49.20 30.20 -13.61
CA GLY A 11 49.99 30.43 -14.84
C GLY A 11 50.13 29.15 -15.69
N PHE A 12 51.37 28.76 -16.00
CA PHE A 12 51.70 27.57 -16.82
C PHE A 12 52.08 26.32 -15.99
N ILE A 13 52.00 26.41 -14.66
CA ILE A 13 52.34 25.29 -13.77
C ILE A 13 51.06 24.52 -13.44
N CYS A 14 51.13 23.20 -13.56
CA CYS A 14 50.08 22.28 -13.15
C CYS A 14 50.60 21.44 -11.98
N GLU A 15 50.04 21.63 -10.79
CA GLU A 15 50.25 20.69 -9.69
C GLU A 15 49.31 19.50 -9.90
N THR A 16 49.89 18.34 -10.23
CA THR A 16 49.15 17.08 -10.29
C THR A 16 48.79 16.67 -8.87
N TYR A 17 47.49 16.66 -8.52
CA TYR A 17 47.07 15.98 -7.31
C TYR A 17 47.20 14.47 -7.54
N ALA A 18 47.74 13.75 -6.55
CA ALA A 18 47.67 12.31 -6.55
C ALA A 18 46.19 11.90 -6.58
N ALA A 19 45.84 10.93 -7.44
CA ALA A 19 44.48 10.41 -7.49
C ALA A 19 44.06 9.89 -6.12
N CYS A 20 42.91 10.37 -5.62
CA CYS A 20 42.38 9.93 -4.35
C CYS A 20 41.95 8.46 -4.38
N THR A 21 42.21 7.74 -3.29
CA THR A 21 41.80 6.35 -3.09
C THR A 21 40.62 6.27 -2.12
N ASN A 22 40.01 5.09 -1.97
CA ASN A 22 38.92 4.85 -1.01
C ASN A 22 37.68 5.76 -1.18
N ASN A 23 37.34 6.10 -2.42
CA ASN A 23 36.13 6.86 -2.74
C ASN A 23 36.07 8.25 -2.06
N THR A 24 37.20 8.94 -2.09
CA THR A 24 37.37 10.31 -1.59
C THR A 24 37.70 11.28 -2.71
N PHE A 25 37.55 12.57 -2.45
CA PHE A 25 37.83 13.63 -3.41
C PHE A 25 38.34 14.91 -2.73
N GLY A 26 38.74 15.88 -3.56
CA GLY A 26 39.14 17.23 -3.13
C GLY A 26 40.60 17.31 -2.70
N ALA A 27 41.00 18.50 -2.22
CA ALA A 27 42.38 18.74 -1.78
C ALA A 27 42.73 17.82 -0.60
N ASN A 28 43.80 17.04 -0.77
CA ASN A 28 44.28 16.06 0.22
C ASN A 28 43.32 14.88 0.47
N CYS A 29 42.31 14.65 -0.39
CA CYS A 29 41.43 13.48 -0.33
C CYS A 29 40.65 13.34 1.01
N LEU A 30 40.22 14.47 1.57
CA LEU A 30 39.51 14.51 2.87
C LEU A 30 37.99 14.45 2.72
N GLU A 31 37.43 14.78 1.55
CA GLU A 31 35.99 14.69 1.30
C GLU A 31 35.61 13.30 0.81
N LYS A 32 34.47 12.75 1.25
CA LYS A 32 33.97 11.44 0.80
C LYS A 32 32.95 11.61 -0.31
N CYS A 33 33.00 10.73 -1.31
CA CYS A 33 31.92 10.61 -2.30
C CYS A 33 30.57 10.38 -1.61
N SER A 34 29.49 10.91 -2.20
CA SER A 34 28.15 10.73 -1.66
C SER A 34 27.76 9.26 -1.67
N PRO A 35 27.10 8.75 -0.61
CA PRO A 35 26.57 7.39 -0.60
C PRO A 35 25.41 7.20 -1.58
N ASN A 36 24.86 8.28 -2.16
CA ASN A 36 23.76 8.26 -3.13
C ASN A 36 24.26 8.47 -4.56
N CYS A 37 25.57 8.37 -4.81
CA CYS A 37 26.09 8.33 -6.18
C CYS A 37 25.69 7.00 -6.81
N GLY A 38 25.08 7.05 -7.99
CA GLY A 38 24.62 5.85 -8.69
C GLY A 38 25.77 4.93 -9.14
N GLY A 39 25.40 3.67 -9.39
CA GLY A 39 26.26 2.63 -9.92
C GLY A 39 27.09 1.88 -8.86
N LEU A 40 28.09 1.13 -9.29
CA LEU A 40 28.88 0.30 -8.37
C LEU A 40 29.81 1.16 -7.50
N ASN A 41 29.81 0.88 -6.20
CA ASN A 41 30.67 1.49 -5.18
C ASN A 41 30.49 3.00 -4.96
N ASN A 42 29.40 3.61 -5.44
CA ASN A 42 29.11 5.03 -5.26
C ASN A 42 30.25 5.93 -5.76
N ALA A 43 30.83 5.57 -6.90
CA ALA A 43 32.05 6.20 -7.41
C ALA A 43 31.82 7.65 -7.85
N CYS A 44 32.77 8.52 -7.50
CA CYS A 44 32.76 9.92 -7.90
C CYS A 44 34.13 10.41 -8.38
N ASP A 45 34.12 11.53 -9.09
CA ASP A 45 35.31 12.24 -9.56
C ASP A 45 36.18 12.67 -8.37
N ASN A 46 37.43 12.25 -8.37
CA ASN A 46 38.37 12.47 -7.26
C ASN A 46 38.76 13.95 -7.06
N PHE A 47 38.44 14.83 -8.02
CA PHE A 47 38.77 16.24 -7.91
C PHE A 47 37.56 17.05 -7.42
N ASN A 48 36.42 16.92 -8.10
CA ASN A 48 35.23 17.74 -7.83
C ASN A 48 34.11 17.02 -7.10
N GLY A 49 34.24 15.71 -6.85
CA GLY A 49 33.25 14.90 -6.14
C GLY A 49 31.99 14.56 -6.93
N PHE A 50 31.95 14.82 -8.23
CA PHE A 50 30.75 14.58 -9.05
C PHE A 50 30.57 13.09 -9.32
N CYS A 51 29.35 12.60 -9.13
CA CYS A 51 29.04 11.18 -9.31
C CYS A 51 29.09 10.82 -10.81
N PHE A 52 29.78 9.73 -11.14
CA PHE A 52 29.97 9.34 -12.54
C PHE A 52 28.69 8.82 -13.21
N ASN A 53 27.84 8.13 -12.46
CA ASN A 53 26.60 7.54 -12.99
C ASN A 53 25.35 8.31 -12.56
N GLY A 54 25.49 9.59 -12.20
CA GLY A 54 24.38 10.36 -11.65
C GLY A 54 24.03 9.94 -10.23
N CYS A 55 22.76 10.11 -9.85
CA CYS A 55 22.26 9.87 -8.50
C CYS A 55 21.36 8.66 -8.43
N ASP A 56 21.35 8.01 -7.26
CA ASP A 56 20.30 7.07 -6.89
C ASP A 56 18.94 7.75 -6.82
N ASP A 57 17.89 6.94 -6.95
CA ASP A 57 16.51 7.38 -6.85
C ASP A 57 16.28 8.17 -5.56
N GLY A 58 15.56 9.29 -5.68
CA GLY A 58 15.30 10.17 -4.56
C GLY A 58 16.33 11.26 -4.30
N TYR A 59 17.42 11.36 -5.09
CA TYR A 59 18.46 12.37 -4.92
C TYR A 59 18.80 13.14 -6.20
N LEU A 60 19.29 14.36 -6.02
CA LEU A 60 19.64 15.32 -7.06
C LEU A 60 20.97 16.03 -6.80
N GLY A 61 21.44 16.70 -7.86
CA GLY A 61 22.66 17.50 -7.88
C GLY A 61 23.87 16.69 -8.29
N LYS A 62 24.95 17.37 -8.70
CA LYS A 62 26.14 16.69 -9.25
C LYS A 62 26.84 15.77 -8.24
N ARG A 63 26.65 16.03 -6.94
CA ARG A 63 27.18 15.22 -5.83
C ARG A 63 26.09 14.42 -5.10
N CYS A 64 24.86 14.37 -5.60
CA CYS A 64 23.76 13.59 -5.02
C CYS A 64 23.54 13.80 -3.51
N GLY A 65 23.67 15.06 -3.08
CA GLY A 65 23.51 15.47 -1.68
C GLY A 65 22.16 16.09 -1.38
N ALA A 66 21.37 16.43 -2.40
CA ALA A 66 20.04 16.99 -2.22
C ALA A 66 18.99 15.89 -2.40
N PRO A 67 18.11 15.63 -1.42
CA PRO A 67 16.97 14.76 -1.65
C PRO A 67 15.95 15.45 -2.58
N CYS A 68 15.02 14.68 -3.14
CA CYS A 68 13.89 15.24 -3.88
C CYS A 68 13.13 16.30 -3.07
N THR A 69 12.60 17.29 -3.77
CA THR A 69 11.74 18.30 -3.17
C THR A 69 10.50 17.67 -2.55
N LYS A 70 9.98 18.31 -1.49
CA LYS A 70 8.73 17.89 -0.84
C LYS A 70 7.63 17.84 -1.90
N ASN A 71 7.01 16.66 -2.07
CA ASN A 71 6.02 16.28 -3.09
C ASN A 71 6.53 15.49 -4.31
N THR A 72 7.83 15.21 -4.41
CA THR A 72 8.40 14.41 -5.52
C THR A 72 9.24 13.24 -5.02
N PHE A 73 9.32 12.18 -5.81
CA PHE A 73 10.11 11.00 -5.50
C PHE A 73 10.65 10.29 -6.76
N GLY A 74 11.43 9.22 -6.54
CA GLY A 74 11.90 8.32 -7.59
C GLY A 74 13.07 8.87 -8.41
N ALA A 75 13.31 8.25 -9.56
CA ALA A 75 14.40 8.61 -10.46
C ALA A 75 14.26 10.07 -10.94
N ASN A 76 15.33 10.85 -10.74
CA ASN A 76 15.39 12.28 -11.08
C ASN A 76 14.24 13.13 -10.47
N CYS A 77 13.57 12.64 -9.41
CA CYS A 77 12.45 13.32 -8.77
C CYS A 77 11.30 13.69 -9.73
N THR A 78 11.02 12.82 -10.70
CA THR A 78 9.99 13.08 -11.71
C THR A 78 8.61 12.53 -11.31
N GLU A 79 8.56 11.63 -10.33
CA GLU A 79 7.30 11.12 -9.79
C GLU A 79 6.75 12.07 -8.72
N ILE A 80 5.42 12.24 -8.68
CA ILE A 80 4.74 13.17 -7.78
C ILE A 80 4.01 12.37 -6.71
N CYS A 81 4.18 12.77 -5.44
CA CYS A 81 3.44 12.21 -4.32
C CYS A 81 1.93 12.33 -4.55
N ASN A 82 1.18 11.31 -4.12
CA ASN A 82 -0.27 11.32 -4.25
C ASN A 82 -0.88 12.50 -3.46
N THR A 83 -1.83 13.22 -4.04
CA THR A 83 -2.53 14.33 -3.35
C THR A 83 -3.35 13.88 -2.15
N ASN A 84 -3.59 12.58 -2.00
CA ASN A 84 -4.25 11.98 -0.85
C ASN A 84 -3.26 11.62 0.28
N CYS A 85 -1.95 11.83 0.10
CA CYS A 85 -1.02 11.83 1.22
C CYS A 85 -1.40 12.93 2.20
N GLY A 86 -1.46 12.57 3.48
CA GLY A 86 -1.69 13.50 4.58
C GLY A 86 -0.49 14.41 4.85
N GLY A 87 -0.66 15.33 5.81
CA GLY A 87 0.40 16.23 6.26
C GLY A 87 0.69 17.39 5.31
N PRO A 88 1.78 18.15 5.56
CA PRO A 88 2.10 19.34 4.79
C PRO A 88 2.54 18.99 3.37
N GLN A 89 1.97 19.68 2.37
CA GLN A 89 2.35 19.59 0.94
C GLN A 89 2.29 18.17 0.35
N HIS A 90 1.44 17.28 0.89
CA HIS A 90 1.34 15.88 0.44
C HIS A 90 2.69 15.14 0.49
N ALA A 91 3.48 15.40 1.53
CA ALA A 91 4.83 14.88 1.64
C ALA A 91 4.86 13.34 1.66
N CYS A 92 5.70 12.79 0.77
CA CYS A 92 6.01 11.37 0.70
C CYS A 92 7.53 11.15 0.74
N ASN A 93 7.94 9.90 1.00
CA ASN A 93 9.33 9.48 0.97
C ASN A 93 9.92 9.71 -0.43
N ASN A 94 11.08 10.36 -0.50
CA ASN A 94 11.73 10.76 -1.73
C ASN A 94 12.19 9.59 -2.61
N VAL A 95 12.37 8.39 -2.06
CA VAL A 95 12.82 7.21 -2.80
C VAL A 95 11.62 6.41 -3.30
N ASN A 96 10.75 5.97 -2.39
CA ASN A 96 9.69 4.99 -2.70
C ASN A 96 8.27 5.58 -2.82
N GLY A 97 8.09 6.88 -2.56
CA GLY A 97 6.80 7.56 -2.70
C GLY A 97 5.80 7.30 -1.58
N PHE A 98 6.19 6.64 -0.48
CA PHE A 98 5.26 6.33 0.61
C PHE A 98 4.88 7.57 1.40
N CYS A 99 3.58 7.74 1.67
CA CYS A 99 3.07 8.91 2.36
C CYS A 99 3.57 8.94 3.82
N LEU A 100 4.30 9.99 4.20
CA LEU A 100 4.97 10.08 5.51
C LEU A 100 4.01 10.27 6.68
N TYR A 101 2.80 10.74 6.40
CA TYR A 101 1.78 11.09 7.38
C TYR A 101 0.49 10.27 7.23
N GLY A 102 0.57 9.13 6.54
CA GLY A 102 -0.59 8.33 6.19
C GLY A 102 -1.50 9.01 5.16
N CYS A 103 -2.74 8.55 5.08
CA CYS A 103 -3.72 8.99 4.08
C CYS A 103 -4.78 9.91 4.66
N VAL A 104 -5.31 10.80 3.81
CA VAL A 104 -6.55 11.54 4.12
C VAL A 104 -7.74 10.58 4.21
N GLU A 105 -8.83 11.03 4.84
CA GLU A 105 -10.03 10.20 5.01
C GLU A 105 -10.55 9.67 3.67
N GLY A 106 -10.86 8.38 3.63
CA GLY A 106 -11.40 7.73 2.44
C GLY A 106 -10.33 7.19 1.49
N TYR A 107 -9.05 7.22 1.87
CA TYR A 107 -7.96 6.62 1.12
C TYR A 107 -7.09 5.73 2.01
N HIS A 108 -6.44 4.72 1.41
CA HIS A 108 -5.51 3.82 2.08
C HIS A 108 -4.45 3.27 1.11
N GLY A 109 -3.56 2.42 1.63
CA GLY A 109 -2.35 1.96 0.94
C GLY A 109 -1.15 2.84 1.26
N GLU A 110 0.07 2.36 0.97
CA GLU A 110 1.31 3.08 1.30
C GLU A 110 1.47 4.40 0.53
N ARG A 111 0.85 4.49 -0.66
CA ARG A 111 0.83 5.67 -1.53
C ARG A 111 -0.54 6.36 -1.62
N CYS A 112 -1.51 5.96 -0.78
CA CYS A 112 -2.86 6.55 -0.71
C CYS A 112 -3.59 6.62 -2.07
N ASP A 113 -3.35 5.66 -2.94
CA ASP A 113 -3.93 5.50 -4.27
C ASP A 113 -5.18 4.62 -4.29
N ILE A 114 -5.51 3.99 -3.15
CA ILE A 114 -6.69 3.15 -3.01
C ILE A 114 -7.79 3.94 -2.30
N LYS A 115 -8.94 4.11 -2.96
CA LYS A 115 -10.10 4.76 -2.37
C LYS A 115 -10.90 3.75 -1.55
N SER A 116 -11.21 4.11 -0.30
CA SER A 116 -12.20 3.40 0.50
C SER A 116 -13.59 3.72 -0.05
N ASP A 117 -14.11 2.86 -0.92
CA ASP A 117 -15.52 2.92 -1.30
C ASP A 117 -16.37 2.54 -0.10
N LYS A 118 -16.80 3.56 0.66
CA LYS A 118 -18.01 3.48 1.49
C LYS A 118 -19.22 3.44 0.55
N THR A 119 -19.26 2.50 -0.41
CA THR A 119 -20.52 2.22 -1.08
C THR A 119 -21.45 1.73 0.03
N PRO A 120 -22.59 2.39 0.23
CA PRO A 120 -23.49 2.04 1.31
C PRO A 120 -24.16 0.72 0.95
N PHE A 121 -23.48 -0.38 1.24
CA PHE A 121 -24.06 -1.73 1.25
C PHE A 121 -25.37 -1.73 2.03
N VAL A 122 -25.44 -0.90 3.08
CA VAL A 122 -26.63 -0.64 3.90
C VAL A 122 -27.85 -0.13 3.13
N PHE A 123 -27.72 0.73 2.12
CA PHE A 123 -28.91 1.19 1.37
C PHE A 123 -29.49 0.08 0.50
N ASN A 124 -28.66 -0.80 -0.04
CA ASN A 124 -29.13 -1.97 -0.77
C ASN A 124 -29.83 -2.95 0.18
N PHE A 125 -29.26 -3.21 1.36
CA PHE A 125 -29.91 -4.07 2.35
C PHE A 125 -31.27 -3.52 2.79
N LEU A 126 -31.40 -2.21 3.08
CA LEU A 126 -32.69 -1.63 3.45
C LEU A 126 -33.71 -1.68 2.31
N ALA A 127 -33.29 -1.41 1.07
CA ALA A 127 -34.16 -1.53 -0.10
C ALA A 127 -34.62 -2.99 -0.32
N PHE A 128 -33.74 -3.97 -0.14
CA PHE A 128 -34.07 -5.39 -0.21
C PHE A 128 -35.03 -5.82 0.90
N ILE A 129 -34.83 -5.36 2.14
CA ILE A 129 -35.72 -5.68 3.28
C ILE A 129 -37.10 -5.06 3.09
N ILE A 130 -37.20 -3.80 2.64
CA ILE A 130 -38.48 -3.14 2.35
C ILE A 130 -39.18 -3.83 1.18
N GLY A 131 -38.45 -4.16 0.12
CA GLY A 131 -39.01 -4.90 -1.02
C GLY A 131 -39.53 -6.28 -0.64
N TYR A 132 -38.76 -7.03 0.14
CA TYR A 132 -39.14 -8.37 0.61
C TYR A 132 -40.36 -8.35 1.53
N THR A 133 -40.42 -7.42 2.48
CA THR A 133 -41.55 -7.29 3.41
C THR A 133 -42.85 -6.89 2.70
N LEU A 134 -42.80 -5.92 1.80
CA LEU A 134 -43.96 -5.54 0.98
C LEU A 134 -44.38 -6.66 0.03
N GLY A 135 -43.41 -7.38 -0.55
CA GLY A 135 -43.66 -8.53 -1.41
C GLY A 135 -44.37 -9.67 -0.68
N LEU A 136 -43.88 -10.08 0.50
CA LEU A 136 -44.54 -11.09 1.32
C LEU A 136 -45.95 -10.65 1.75
N LEU A 137 -46.11 -9.39 2.15
CA LEU A 137 -47.41 -8.87 2.56
C LEU A 137 -48.41 -8.91 1.41
N LEU A 138 -48.03 -8.47 0.21
CA LEU A 138 -48.86 -8.58 -0.98
C LEU A 138 -49.17 -10.03 -1.34
N LEU A 139 -48.20 -10.94 -1.23
CA LEU A 139 -48.39 -12.36 -1.53
C LEU A 139 -49.38 -13.00 -0.54
N THR A 140 -49.29 -12.70 0.76
CA THR A 140 -50.27 -13.15 1.76
C THR A 140 -51.66 -12.57 1.51
N CYS A 141 -51.78 -11.28 1.14
CA CYS A 141 -53.05 -10.67 0.78
C CYS A 141 -53.69 -11.36 -0.44
N ILE A 142 -52.89 -11.73 -1.44
CA ILE A 142 -53.36 -12.47 -2.62
C ILE A 142 -53.84 -13.87 -2.22
N ILE A 143 -53.10 -14.60 -1.38
CA ILE A 143 -53.53 -15.93 -0.89
C ILE A 143 -54.84 -15.85 -0.11
N VAL A 144 -55.07 -14.79 0.67
CA VAL A 144 -56.35 -14.60 1.40
C VAL A 144 -57.49 -14.20 0.46
N ALA A 145 -57.22 -13.35 -0.53
CA ALA A 145 -58.23 -12.89 -1.50
C ALA A 145 -58.60 -13.98 -2.53
N LEU A 146 -57.65 -14.84 -2.89
CA LEU A 146 -57.85 -16.04 -3.73
C LEU A 146 -58.14 -17.28 -2.89
N GLY A 147 -58.02 -17.17 -1.57
CA GLY A 147 -58.33 -18.23 -0.62
C GLY A 147 -59.76 -18.69 -0.82
N PRO A 148 -60.03 -19.99 -0.70
CA PRO A 148 -61.32 -20.56 -1.07
C PRO A 148 -62.41 -19.84 -0.26
N LYS A 149 -63.34 -19.22 -0.99
CA LYS A 149 -64.61 -18.71 -0.46
C LYS A 149 -65.15 -19.77 0.50
N SER A 150 -65.35 -19.41 1.77
CA SER A 150 -65.79 -20.31 2.84
C SER A 150 -66.87 -21.27 2.36
N GLN A 151 -66.52 -22.52 2.08
CA GLN A 151 -67.44 -23.62 2.24
C GLN A 151 -67.17 -24.18 3.64
N SER A 152 -68.23 -24.20 4.43
CA SER A 152 -68.34 -24.79 5.76
C SER A 152 -67.61 -26.13 5.86
N GLU A 153 -66.93 -26.34 6.98
CA GLU A 153 -66.44 -27.65 7.41
C GLU A 153 -67.63 -28.64 7.45
N ASP A 154 -67.69 -29.57 6.50
CA ASP A 154 -68.31 -30.87 6.75
C ASP A 154 -67.18 -31.85 7.08
N LYS A 155 -67.21 -32.32 8.33
CA LYS A 155 -66.32 -33.37 8.84
C LYS A 155 -66.89 -34.71 8.44
N ASP A 156 -66.21 -35.39 7.51
CA ASP A 156 -66.30 -36.84 7.42
C ASP A 156 -64.89 -37.43 7.51
N ALA A 157 -64.71 -38.23 8.56
CA ALA A 157 -63.55 -39.09 8.73
C ALA A 157 -63.63 -40.26 7.74
N GLU A 158 -62.47 -40.72 7.26
CA GLU A 158 -61.93 -42.05 7.63
C GLU A 158 -60.97 -42.65 6.55
N ASN A 159 -59.81 -43.12 7.05
CA ASN A 159 -58.80 -44.07 6.51
C ASN A 159 -58.00 -43.68 5.25
N GLY A 160 -56.67 -43.80 5.17
CA GLY A 160 -55.66 -44.44 6.02
C GLY A 160 -54.60 -45.10 5.12
N LEU A 161 -53.33 -44.69 5.20
CA LEU A 161 -52.18 -45.54 4.90
C LEU A 161 -50.92 -44.95 5.56
N GLU A 162 -50.48 -45.61 6.63
CA GLU A 162 -49.14 -45.46 7.19
C GLU A 162 -48.14 -46.27 6.36
N ALA A 163 -46.96 -45.69 6.14
CA ALA A 163 -45.69 -46.41 6.16
C ALA A 163 -44.64 -45.40 6.57
N GLY A 164 -44.17 -45.50 7.82
CA GLY A 164 -42.93 -44.87 8.24
C GLY A 164 -41.78 -45.84 8.01
N GLU A 165 -40.61 -45.30 7.65
CA GLU A 165 -39.31 -45.84 8.05
C GLU A 165 -38.38 -44.65 8.38
N GLU A 166 -37.73 -44.76 9.54
CA GLU A 166 -36.59 -43.96 10.03
C GLU A 166 -35.37 -44.09 9.11
N MET A 167 -34.46 -43.10 9.11
CA MET A 167 -33.11 -43.27 9.65
C MET A 167 -32.26 -41.99 9.57
N ASP A 168 -31.88 -41.53 10.76
CA ASP A 168 -30.52 -41.21 11.20
C ASP A 168 -29.63 -40.18 10.46
N ASN A 169 -29.33 -39.13 11.23
CA ASN A 169 -28.00 -38.57 11.47
C ASN A 169 -26.88 -39.03 10.53
N LEU A 170 -26.46 -38.12 9.66
CA LEU A 170 -25.12 -38.17 9.07
C LEU A 170 -24.60 -36.76 8.82
N PHE A 171 -24.06 -36.14 9.87
CA PHE A 171 -23.08 -35.08 9.74
C PHE A 171 -22.02 -35.22 10.83
N ASP A 172 -21.29 -36.33 10.76
CA ASP A 172 -19.92 -36.40 11.24
C ASP A 172 -19.00 -36.55 10.02
N LEU A 173 -18.02 -35.64 9.90
CA LEU A 173 -16.66 -35.80 9.36
C LEU A 173 -16.04 -34.40 9.11
N PRO A 174 -14.72 -34.22 9.29
CA PRO A 174 -13.95 -34.46 10.51
C PRO A 174 -13.23 -33.19 10.98
N VAL A 175 -12.93 -33.16 12.28
CA VAL A 175 -11.85 -32.35 12.85
C VAL A 175 -10.52 -32.77 12.22
N ILE A 176 -9.81 -31.84 11.61
CA ILE A 176 -8.37 -31.96 11.37
C ILE A 176 -7.70 -30.84 12.16
N ASN A 177 -7.26 -31.17 13.37
CA ASN A 177 -6.20 -30.43 14.05
C ASN A 177 -4.87 -30.83 13.40
N ASN A 178 -4.11 -29.86 12.89
CA ASN A 178 -2.73 -29.60 13.34
C ASN A 178 -1.97 -28.61 12.43
N LEU A 179 -1.53 -27.54 13.11
CA LEU A 179 -0.18 -26.94 13.08
C LEU A 179 0.31 -26.29 11.78
N SER A 180 0.26 -24.96 11.76
CA SER A 180 1.47 -24.15 11.94
C SER A 180 1.10 -22.69 12.21
N GLU A 181 1.50 -22.18 13.38
CA GLU A 181 1.62 -20.75 13.62
C GLU A 181 2.65 -20.16 12.65
N PRO A 182 2.52 -18.88 12.29
CA PRO A 182 3.46 -17.96 12.91
C PRO A 182 2.80 -16.68 13.44
N GLU A 183 3.07 -16.44 14.72
CA GLU A 183 3.41 -15.16 15.35
C GLU A 183 2.78 -13.87 14.76
N TYR A 184 1.64 -13.51 15.34
CA TYR A 184 1.21 -12.11 15.43
C TYR A 184 1.86 -11.51 16.69
N SER A 185 3.05 -10.92 16.54
CA SER A 185 3.67 -10.14 17.61
C SER A 185 3.02 -8.76 17.68
N ASN A 186 2.28 -8.53 18.76
CA ASN A 186 1.83 -7.22 19.17
C ASN A 186 3.01 -6.38 19.67
N THR A 187 2.97 -5.11 19.31
CA THR A 187 3.49 -3.94 20.02
C THR A 187 4.00 -4.17 21.45
N GLU A 188 5.25 -3.79 21.68
CA GLU A 188 5.70 -3.26 22.97
C GLU A 188 6.27 -1.85 22.77
N SER A 189 5.60 -0.89 23.38
CA SER A 189 6.12 0.44 23.69
C SER A 189 6.74 0.39 25.07
N ILE A 190 8.05 0.59 25.23
CA ILE A 190 8.65 1.00 26.51
C ILE A 190 9.80 2.00 26.27
N TYR A 191 9.81 3.00 27.15
CA TYR A 191 10.78 4.07 27.37
C TYR A 191 12.18 3.56 27.80
N ASP A 192 13.11 4.51 27.92
CA ASP A 192 14.44 4.43 28.57
C ASP A 192 15.63 3.94 27.71
N VAL A 193 16.44 4.88 27.21
CA VAL A 193 17.74 5.36 27.75
C VAL A 193 18.35 6.39 26.80
#